data_AF-A0A1X7SP91-F1
#
_entry.id   AF-A0A1X7SP91-F1
#
_cell.length_a   1.000
_cell.length_b   1.000
_cell.length_c   1.000
_cell.angle_alpha   90.00
_cell.angle_beta   90.00
_cell.angle_gamma   90.00
#
_symmetry.space_group_name_H-M   'P 1'
#
loop_
_entity.id
_entity.type
_entity.pdbx_description
1 polymer ?
#
loop_
_entity_poly.entity_id
_entity_poly.type
_entity_poly.pdbx_seq_one_letter_code
_entity_poly.pdbx_strand_id
1 'polypeptide(L)' 'MLFILTGRERKNLSRMDHVILVLSGKGGVGKSTVTRQIALGLVEEGKKVGILDIDLCGPSIPHMFSLTGRDVHQGTDG' A
#
# COMPACT_ATOMS: atom_id res chain seq x y z
N MET A 1 1.09 1.92 10.24
CA MET A 1 0.85 0.49 10.08
C MET A 1 0.43 0.34 8.64
N LEU A 2 1.29 -0.28 7.82
CA LEU A 2 1.05 -0.39 6.37
C LEU A 2 0.84 -1.85 6.03
N PHE A 3 -0.04 -2.09 5.07
CA PHE A 3 -0.29 -3.40 4.51
C PHE A 3 0.05 -3.39 3.03
N ILE A 4 0.77 -4.41 2.57
CA ILE A 4 0.92 -4.75 1.16
C ILE A 4 -0.03 -5.90 0.88
N LEU A 5 -0.97 -5.66 0.00
CA LEU A 5 -1.99 -6.62 -0.41
C LEU A 5 -1.63 -7.13 -1.80
N THR A 6 -1.62 -8.44 -2.00
CA THR A 6 -1.49 -9.02 -3.33
C THR A 6 -2.67 -9.94 -3.61
N GLY A 7 -3.23 -9.85 -4.81
CA GLY A 7 -4.44 -10.59 -5.12
C GLY A 7 -4.95 -10.35 -6.53
N ARG A 8 -5.78 -11.26 -7.04
CA ARG A 8 -6.33 -11.15 -8.40
C ARG A 8 -7.35 -10.02 -8.58
N GLU A 9 -8.03 -9.62 -7.51
CA GLU A 9 -9.02 -8.53 -7.49
C GLU A 9 -8.57 -7.37 -6.59
N ARG A 10 -9.06 -6.15 -6.87
CA ARG A 10 -8.69 -4.94 -6.11
C ARG A 10 -9.75 -4.46 -5.12
N LYS A 11 -10.99 -4.96 -5.21
CA LYS A 11 -12.15 -4.40 -4.49
C LYS A 11 -12.53 -5.15 -3.22
N ASN A 12 -12.00 -6.36 -3.01
CA ASN A 12 -12.42 -7.19 -1.88
C ASN A 12 -11.20 -7.79 -1.17
N LEU A 13 -10.99 -7.40 0.09
CA LEU A 13 -9.91 -7.90 0.92
C LEU A 13 -10.00 -9.43 1.14
N SER A 14 -11.20 -10.02 1.15
CA SER A 14 -11.36 -11.48 1.28
C SER A 14 -10.84 -12.26 0.08
N ARG A 15 -10.56 -11.59 -1.05
CA ARG A 15 -10.01 -12.17 -2.29
C ARG A 15 -8.53 -11.84 -2.50
N MET A 16 -7.85 -11.34 -1.47
CA MET A 16 -6.40 -11.18 -1.50
C MET A 16 -5.73 -12.53 -1.25
N ASP A 17 -4.78 -12.88 -2.11
CA ASP A 17 -4.00 -14.10 -1.97
C ASP A 17 -2.99 -13.97 -0.81
N HIS A 18 -2.42 -12.77 -0.63
CA HIS A 18 -1.47 -12.49 0.45
C HIS A 18 -1.65 -11.09 1.03
N VAL A 19 -1.51 -10.99 2.36
CA VAL A 19 -1.51 -9.74 3.11
C VAL A 19 -0.23 -9.66 3.95
N ILE A 20 0.61 -8.67 3.67
CA ILE A 20 1.88 -8.44 4.35
C ILE A 20 1.74 -7.20 5.23
N LEU A 21 1.93 -7.37 6.54
CA LEU A 21 1.89 -6.28 7.51
C LEU A 21 3.30 -5.71 7.74
N VAL A 22 3.46 -4.41 7.52
CA VAL A 22 4.69 -3.67 7.77
C VAL A 22 4.49 -2.72 8.96
N LEU A 23 5.13 -3.06 10.07
CA LEU A 23 5.10 -2.30 11.33
C LEU A 23 6.41 -1.55 11.57
N SER A 24 6.32 -0.49 12.35
CA SER A 24 7.48 0.19 12.93
C SER A 24 7.17 0.61 14.35
N GLY A 25 8.13 0.42 15.26
CA GLY A 25 8.01 0.88 16.65
C GLY A 25 8.34 2.38 16.85
N LYS A 26 8.91 3.07 15.85
CA LYS A 26 9.27 4.50 15.93
C LYS A 26 9.05 5.24 14.60
N GLY A 27 8.74 6.54 14.66
CA GLY A 27 8.67 7.40 13.47
C GLY A 27 10.05 7.57 12.80
N GLY A 28 10.08 7.73 11.48
CA GLY A 28 11.31 8.06 10.74
C GLY A 28 12.23 6.90 10.35
N VAL A 29 11.92 5.64 10.69
CA VAL A 29 12.78 4.48 10.39
C VAL A 29 12.75 4.01 8.92
N GLY A 30 12.05 4.74 8.03
CA GLY A 30 11.96 4.37 6.61
C GLY A 30 10.94 3.26 6.30
N LYS A 31 10.02 2.93 7.21
CA LYS A 31 8.94 1.94 7.00
C LYS A 31 8.25 2.09 5.64
N SER A 32 7.84 3.31 5.28
CA SER A 32 7.13 3.57 4.03
C SER A 32 8.02 3.37 2.80
N THR A 33 9.31 3.71 2.90
CA THR A 33 10.31 3.45 1.85
C THR A 33 10.48 1.95 1.59
N VAL A 34 10.61 1.16 2.65
CA VAL A 34 10.72 -0.31 2.55
C VAL A 34 9.43 -0.90 1.98
N THR A 35 8.27 -0.43 2.43
CA THR A 35 6.97 -0.87 1.90
C THR A 35 6.86 -0.62 0.41
N ARG A 36 7.30 0.55 -0.07
CA ARG A 36 7.31 0.89 -1.50
C ARG A 36 8.23 -0.02 -2.31
N GLN A 37 9.43 -0.28 -1.82
CA GLN A 37 10.41 -1.12 -2.52
C GLN A 37 9.90 -2.56 -2.67
N ILE A 38 9.32 -3.12 -1.60
CA ILE A 38 8.71 -4.46 -1.64
C ILE A 38 7.54 -4.49 -2.62
N ALA A 39 6.65 -3.49 -2.56
CA ALA A 39 5.52 -3.42 -3.48
C ALA A 39 5.98 -3.31 -4.95
N LEU A 40 7.04 -2.54 -5.22
CA LEU A 40 7.59 -2.41 -6.57
C LEU A 40 8.15 -3.75 -7.08
N GLY A 41 8.94 -4.47 -6.26
CA GLY A 41 9.46 -5.78 -6.64
C GLY A 41 8.35 -6.79 -6.94
N LEU A 42 7.28 -6.80 -6.14
CA LEU A 42 6.12 -7.65 -6.40
C LEU A 42 5.39 -7.28 -7.70
N VAL A 43 5.32 -5.99 -8.04
CA VAL A 43 4.80 -5.54 -9.34
C VAL A 43 5.70 -5.97 -10.49
N GLU A 44 7.02 -5.89 -10.34
CA GLU A 44 8.00 -6.36 -11.33
C GLU A 44 7.90 -7.88 -11.57
N GLU A 45 7.57 -8.66 -10.54
CA GLU A 45 7.24 -10.09 -10.66
C GLU A 45 5.85 -10.36 -11.29
N GLY A 46 5.14 -9.32 -11.75
CA GLY A 46 3.84 -9.41 -12.39
C GLY A 46 2.68 -9.63 -11.43
N LYS A 47 2.87 -9.42 -10.12
CA LYS A 47 1.77 -9.50 -9.14
C LYS A 47 0.93 -8.23 -9.20
N LYS A 48 -0.37 -8.39 -8.94
CA LYS A 48 -1.26 -7.26 -8.66
C LYS A 48 -1.09 -6.89 -7.19
N VAL A 49 -0.63 -5.67 -6.95
CA VAL A 49 -0.29 -5.16 -5.62
C VAL A 49 -1.18 -3.96 -5.28
N GLY A 50 -1.69 -3.94 -4.05
CA GLY A 50 -2.32 -2.80 -3.41
C GLY A 50 -1.56 -2.44 -2.13
N ILE A 51 -1.56 -1.17 -1.76
CA ILE A 51 -1.02 -0.71 -0.48
C ILE A 51 -2.15 -0.07 0.29
N LEU A 52 -2.35 -0.52 1.53
CA LEU A 52 -3.32 0.03 2.46
C LEU A 52 -2.55 0.63 3.64
N ASP A 53 -2.64 1.95 3.79
CA ASP A 53 -2.13 2.65 4.97
C ASP A 53 -3.29 2.94 5.90
N ILE A 54 -3.23 2.39 7.11
CA ILE A 54 -4.24 2.62 8.13
C ILE A 54 -3.79 3.64 9.19
N ASP A 55 -2.54 4.11 9.14
CA ASP A 55 -2.03 5.15 10.04
C ASP A 55 -2.01 6.48 9.27
N LEU A 56 -3.17 7.14 9.24
CA LEU A 56 -3.39 8.44 8.60
C LEU A 56 -2.72 9.60 9.37
N CYS A 57 -1.39 9.58 9.48
CA CYS A 57 -0.61 10.78 9.85
C CYS A 57 0.11 11.32 8.60
N GLY A 58 -0.65 12.02 7.75
CA GLY A 58 -0.15 12.85 6.65
C GLY A 58 -0.04 12.17 5.27
N PRO A 59 0.05 12.96 4.18
CA PRO A 59 -0.10 12.53 2.78
C PRO A 59 1.14 11.80 2.23
N SER A 60 1.71 10.89 3.00
CA SER A 60 3.02 10.31 2.73
C SER A 60 2.99 9.30 1.58
N ILE A 61 1.94 8.48 1.45
CA ILE A 61 1.85 7.47 0.38
C ILE A 61 1.61 8.09 -1.00
N PRO A 62 0.63 9.00 -1.21
CA PRO A 62 0.42 9.62 -2.52
C PRO A 62 1.64 10.41 -2.97
N HIS A 63 2.31 11.13 -2.06
CA HIS A 63 3.54 11.85 -2.36
C HIS A 63 4.68 10.89 -2.72
N MET A 64 4.84 9.79 -1.97
CA MET A 64 5.89 8.82 -2.22
C MET A 64 5.69 8.12 -3.58
N PHE A 65 4.47 7.80 -3.99
CA PHE A 65 4.20 7.24 -5.32
C PHE A 65 4.05 8.28 -6.43
N SER A 66 4.34 9.56 -6.17
CA SER A 66 4.14 10.67 -7.12
C SER A 66 2.71 10.70 -7.69
N LEU A 67 1.73 10.33 -6.87
CA LEU A 67 0.30 10.35 -7.16
C LEU A 67 -0.36 11.69 -6.81
N THR A 68 0.42 12.71 -6.45
CA THR A 68 -0.06 14.10 -6.29
C THR A 68 -0.74 14.57 -7.58
N GLY A 69 -2.07 14.70 -7.54
CA GLY A 69 -2.89 15.12 -8.68
C GLY A 69 -3.58 13.98 -9.46
N ARG A 70 -3.49 12.71 -9.02
CA ARG A 70 -4.38 11.65 -9.53
C ARG A 70 -5.63 11.54 -8.66
N ASP A 71 -6.77 11.28 -9.30
CA ASP A 71 -8.01 10.96 -8.59
C ASP A 71 -7.80 9.76 -7.67
N VAL A 72 -7.90 10.02 -6.37
CA VAL A 72 -8.07 8.95 -5.38
C VAL A 72 -9.46 8.39 -5.61
N HIS A 73 -9.53 7.25 -6.31
CA HIS A 73 -10.75 6.45 -6.31
C HIS A 73 -10.94 5.89 -4.91
N GLN A 74 -11.71 6.58 -4.08
CA GLN A 74 -12.32 5.97 -2.92
C GLN A 74 -13.19 4.82 -3.41
N GLY A 75 -12.92 3.61 -2.93
CA GLY A 75 -13.85 2.51 -3.11
C GLY A 75 -15.20 2.93 -2.54
N THR A 76 -16.29 2.59 -3.21
CA THR A 76 -17.66 2.92 -2.79
C THR A 76 -18.07 2.30 -1.45
N ASP A 77 -17.18 1.54 -0.83
CA ASP A 77 -17.46 0.66 0.28
C ASP A 77 -16.54 1.04 1.46
N GLY A 78 -16.74 2.25 2.01
CA GLY A 78 -16.25 2.68 3.34
C GLY A 78 -14.78 3.06 3.44
#